data_AF-A0A661UU41-F1
#
_entry.id   AF-A0A661UU41-F1
#
_cell.length_a   1.000
_cell.length_b   1.000
_cell.length_c   1.000
_cell.angle_alpha   90.00
_cell.angle_beta   90.00
_cell.angle_gamma   90.00
#
_symmetry.space_group_name_H-M   'P 1'
#
loop_
_entity.id
_entity.type
_entity.pdbx_description
1 polymer ?
#
loop_
_entity_poly.entity_id
_entity_poly.type
_entity_poly.pdbx_seq_one_letter_code
_entity_poly.pdbx_strand_id
1 'polypeptide(L)'
;MSVAKKLRCRECGREYQLEPSNVCEFCFGPLEVVYDYAALAGLVTRERIEAGPPTMWRYADLLPVDAEGAVDIGTGFTPLLRAPNLGRELGLSRLYVKNDCVNPTWSFKDRVVSVASSVARNFEFDTLACASTGNLANSVAAHAARAGMQARVFIPADLERGKI
;
A
#
# COMPACT_ATOMS: atom_id res chain seq x y z
N MET A 1 -13.28 1.91 11.71
CA MET A 1 -12.44 1.10 12.62
C MET A 1 -11.96 -0.10 11.86
N SER A 2 -10.64 -0.21 11.69
CA SER A 2 -10.02 -1.33 10.99
C SER A 2 -10.38 -2.65 11.68
N VAL A 3 -10.63 -3.67 10.86
CA VAL A 3 -10.93 -5.05 11.30
C VAL A 3 -9.69 -5.94 11.35
N ALA A 4 -8.49 -5.35 11.24
CA ALA A 4 -7.24 -6.05 11.49
C ALA A 4 -7.19 -6.48 12.97
N LYS A 5 -6.83 -7.74 13.23
CA LYS A 5 -6.81 -8.32 14.58
C LYS A 5 -5.41 -8.54 15.13
N LYS A 6 -4.53 -9.08 14.29
CA LYS A 6 -3.21 -9.59 14.68
C LYS A 6 -2.34 -9.76 13.45
N LEU A 7 -1.05 -9.96 13.67
CA LEU A 7 -0.14 -10.44 12.63
C LEU A 7 0.04 -11.96 12.77
N ARG A 8 0.28 -12.64 11.66
CA ARG A 8 0.56 -14.08 11.64
C ARG A 8 1.72 -14.37 10.70
N CYS A 9 2.70 -15.14 11.19
CA CYS A 9 3.78 -15.61 10.33
C CYS A 9 3.24 -16.57 9.27
N ARG A 10 3.58 -16.29 8.01
CA ARG A 10 3.18 -17.14 6.88
C ARG A 10 3.77 -18.55 6.96
N GLU A 11 4.96 -18.69 7.51
CA GLU A 11 5.71 -19.97 7.51
C GLU A 11 5.34 -20.85 8.71
N CYS A 12 5.44 -20.34 9.94
CA CYS A 12 5.24 -21.14 11.15
C CYS A 12 3.86 -20.94 11.80
N GLY A 13 3.05 -20.03 11.28
CA GLY A 13 1.69 -19.77 11.76
C GLY A 13 1.62 -19.05 13.12
N ARG A 14 2.74 -18.68 13.73
CA ARG A 14 2.78 -17.95 15.01
C ARG A 14 2.11 -16.59 14.88
N GLU A 15 1.41 -16.20 15.93
CA GLU A 15 0.64 -14.97 15.98
C GLU A 15 1.32 -13.91 16.85
N TYR A 16 1.13 -12.65 16.49
CA TYR A 16 1.69 -11.48 17.13
C TYR A 16 0.62 -10.39 17.23
N GLN A 17 0.79 -9.46 18.18
CA GLN A 17 -0.04 -8.26 18.21
C GLN A 17 0.19 -7.40 16.96
N LEU A 18 -0.72 -6.47 16.67
CA LEU A 18 -0.51 -5.47 15.64
C LEU A 18 0.56 -4.49 16.10
N GLU A 19 1.79 -4.77 15.71
CA GLU A 19 2.98 -4.01 16.06
C GLU A 19 3.76 -3.67 14.77
N PRO A 20 4.68 -2.70 14.81
CA PRO A 20 5.51 -2.32 13.68
C PRO A 20 6.61 -3.37 13.40
N SER A 21 6.20 -4.61 13.17
CA SER A 21 7.06 -5.74 12.83
C SER A 21 6.57 -6.41 11.56
N ASN A 22 7.51 -6.81 10.71
CA ASN A 22 7.25 -7.48 9.44
C ASN A 22 7.90 -8.87 9.35
N VAL A 23 8.63 -9.29 10.39
CA VAL A 23 9.42 -10.54 10.41
C VAL A 23 9.15 -11.31 11.69
N CYS A 24 8.95 -12.62 11.54
CA CYS A 24 8.83 -13.56 12.65
C CYS A 24 10.19 -13.73 13.35
N GLU A 25 10.23 -13.49 14.66
CA GLU A 25 11.47 -13.63 15.47
C GLU A 25 11.98 -15.08 15.60
N PHE A 26 11.16 -16.09 15.29
CA PHE A 26 11.53 -17.50 15.46
C PHE A 26 12.04 -18.16 14.17
N CYS A 27 11.44 -17.84 13.02
CA CYS A 27 11.78 -18.47 11.75
C CYS A 27 12.15 -17.48 10.64
N PHE A 28 12.18 -16.18 10.94
CA PHE A 28 12.46 -15.10 9.99
C PHE A 28 11.51 -15.02 8.78
N GLY A 29 10.38 -15.75 8.82
CA GLY A 29 9.33 -15.66 7.81
C GLY A 29 8.53 -14.35 7.89
N PRO A 30 7.89 -13.92 6.79
CA PRO A 30 7.13 -12.68 6.77
C PRO A 30 5.87 -12.77 7.64
N LEU A 31 5.49 -11.63 8.24
CA LEU A 31 4.23 -11.47 8.96
C LEU A 31 3.15 -10.92 8.02
N GLU A 32 1.96 -11.50 8.09
CA GLU A 32 0.76 -11.07 7.36
C GLU A 32 -0.32 -10.59 8.32
N VAL A 33 -1.13 -9.62 7.88
CA VAL A 33 -2.27 -9.13 8.69
C VAL A 33 -3.40 -10.15 8.65
N VAL A 34 -3.90 -10.52 9.83
CA VAL A 34 -5.10 -11.34 9.99
C VAL A 34 -6.30 -10.44 10.24
N TYR A 35 -7.35 -10.63 9.44
CA TYR A 35 -8.59 -9.85 9.49
C TYR A 35 -9.74 -10.62 10.15
N ASP A 36 -10.66 -9.88 10.77
CA ASP A 36 -11.97 -10.40 11.15
C ASP A 36 -12.92 -10.47 9.95
N TYR A 37 -12.89 -11.59 9.22
CA TYR A 37 -13.78 -11.78 8.07
C TYR A 37 -15.26 -11.82 8.44
N ALA A 38 -15.60 -12.24 9.67
CA ALA A 38 -16.99 -12.24 10.13
C ALA A 38 -17.48 -10.81 10.36
N ALA A 39 -16.64 -9.93 10.91
CA ALA A 39 -16.95 -8.50 11.03
C ALA A 39 -16.95 -7.78 9.67
N LEU A 40 -16.07 -8.17 8.74
CA LEU A 40 -16.06 -7.64 7.37
C LEU A 40 -17.32 -7.98 6.57
N ALA A 41 -17.95 -9.12 6.87
CA ALA A 41 -19.15 -9.56 6.19
C ALA A 41 -20.28 -8.52 6.38
N GLY A 42 -20.72 -7.93 5.28
CA GLY A 42 -21.75 -6.89 5.27
C GLY A 42 -21.23 -5.45 5.47
N LEU A 43 -19.99 -5.25 5.92
CA LEU A 43 -19.36 -3.91 5.92
C LEU A 43 -18.90 -3.50 4.52
N VAL A 44 -18.32 -4.44 3.77
CA VAL A 44 -17.80 -4.14 2.43
C VAL A 44 -18.90 -4.34 1.39
N THR A 45 -19.62 -3.27 1.09
CA THR A 45 -20.63 -3.26 0.02
C THR A 45 -20.17 -2.43 -1.17
N ARG A 46 -20.78 -2.68 -2.33
CA ARG A 46 -20.51 -1.91 -3.55
C ARG A 46 -20.84 -0.43 -3.32
N GLU A 47 -21.96 -0.15 -2.69
CA GLU A 47 -22.47 1.20 -2.43
C GLU A 47 -21.50 1.98 -1.54
N ARG A 48 -20.94 1.34 -0.51
CA ARG A 48 -19.94 1.97 0.36
C ARG A 48 -18.63 2.26 -0.36
N ILE A 49 -18.16 1.32 -1.18
CA ILE A 49 -16.97 1.52 -2.02
C ILE A 49 -17.22 2.65 -3.04
N GLU A 50 -18.41 2.72 -3.64
CA GLU A 50 -18.81 3.78 -4.59
C GLU A 50 -18.97 5.15 -3.95
N ALA A 51 -19.41 5.21 -2.70
CA ALA A 51 -19.51 6.45 -1.93
C ALA A 51 -18.16 6.98 -1.41
N GLY A 52 -17.12 6.12 -1.37
CA GLY A 52 -15.78 6.50 -0.95
C GLY A 52 -15.07 7.46 -1.93
N PRO A 53 -13.95 8.09 -1.51
CA PRO A 53 -13.20 9.01 -2.36
C PRO A 53 -12.65 8.31 -3.61
N PRO A 54 -12.36 9.03 -4.71
CA PRO A 54 -11.72 8.48 -5.90
C PRO A 54 -10.22 8.22 -5.68
N THR A 55 -9.88 7.52 -4.59
CA THR A 55 -8.53 7.08 -4.22
C THR A 55 -8.62 5.62 -3.72
N MET A 56 -7.52 5.02 -3.28
CA MET A 56 -7.52 3.69 -2.69
C MET A 56 -8.27 3.64 -1.36
N TRP A 57 -8.47 4.79 -0.72
CA TRP A 57 -9.14 4.89 0.58
C TRP A 57 -10.65 4.66 0.52
N ARG A 58 -11.24 4.54 -0.68
CA ARG A 58 -12.58 3.93 -0.83
C ARG A 58 -12.68 2.48 -0.37
N TYR A 59 -11.54 1.81 -0.20
CA TYR A 59 -11.45 0.44 0.31
C TYR A 59 -11.02 0.41 1.78
N ALA A 60 -11.18 1.50 2.54
CA ALA A 60 -10.73 1.63 3.92
C ALA A 60 -11.17 0.46 4.82
N ASP A 61 -12.39 -0.05 4.63
CA ASP A 61 -12.92 -1.19 5.38
C ASP A 61 -12.04 -2.46 5.22
N LEU A 62 -11.26 -2.58 4.14
CA LEU A 62 -10.35 -3.70 3.84
C LEU A 62 -8.87 -3.42 4.22
N LEU A 63 -8.55 -2.23 4.72
CA LEU A 63 -7.18 -1.83 5.05
C LEU A 63 -6.87 -2.06 6.54
N PRO A 64 -5.60 -2.32 6.90
CA PRO A 64 -5.19 -2.56 8.28
C PRO A 64 -5.06 -1.28 9.12
N VAL A 65 -5.66 -0.19 8.65
CA VAL A 65 -5.60 1.15 9.24
C VAL A 65 -6.86 1.91 8.84
N ASP A 66 -7.35 2.76 9.74
CA ASP A 66 -8.51 3.60 9.49
C ASP A 66 -8.22 4.70 8.45
N ALA A 67 -9.27 5.12 7.73
CA ALA A 67 -9.18 6.24 6.79
C ALA A 67 -9.03 7.59 7.49
N GLU A 68 -9.51 7.70 8.73
CA GLU A 68 -9.32 8.89 9.54
C GLU A 68 -7.83 9.09 9.84
N GLY A 69 -7.29 10.24 9.45
CA GLY A 69 -5.86 10.53 9.60
C GLY A 69 -4.95 9.86 8.55
N ALA A 70 -5.51 9.19 7.55
CA ALA A 70 -4.76 8.56 6.47
C ALA A 70 -3.80 9.52 5.74
N VAL A 71 -2.61 9.03 5.42
CA VAL A 71 -1.63 9.72 4.57
C VAL A 71 -1.96 9.42 3.11
N ASP A 72 -2.86 10.22 2.55
CA ASP A 72 -3.26 10.15 1.14
C ASP A 72 -2.70 11.34 0.33
N ILE A 73 -2.07 11.02 -0.81
CA ILE A 73 -1.62 11.97 -1.84
C ILE A 73 -2.44 11.86 -3.14
N GLY A 74 -3.59 11.19 -3.11
CA GLY A 74 -4.40 10.87 -4.28
C GLY A 74 -4.08 9.49 -4.86
N THR A 75 -3.65 8.55 -4.01
CA THR A 75 -3.18 7.23 -4.43
C THR A 75 -4.33 6.36 -4.91
N GLY A 76 -4.17 5.63 -6.01
CA GLY A 76 -5.13 4.64 -6.47
C GLY A 76 -6.16 5.19 -7.45
N PHE A 77 -7.32 4.53 -7.52
CA PHE A 77 -8.40 4.80 -8.50
C PHE A 77 -7.92 4.99 -9.96
N THR A 78 -6.82 4.34 -10.30
CA THR A 78 -6.17 4.45 -11.60
C THR A 78 -6.98 3.83 -12.75
N PRO A 79 -6.75 4.22 -14.01
CA PRO A 79 -7.52 3.70 -15.14
C PRO A 79 -7.41 2.18 -15.33
N LEU A 80 -8.52 1.57 -15.74
CA LEU A 80 -8.57 0.20 -16.29
C LEU A 80 -8.83 0.30 -17.80
N LEU A 81 -7.77 0.21 -18.59
CA LEU A 81 -7.79 0.50 -20.02
C LEU A 81 -8.09 -0.76 -20.81
N ARG A 82 -9.10 -0.75 -21.69
CA ARG A 82 -9.30 -1.86 -22.63
C ARG A 82 -8.20 -1.82 -23.71
N ALA A 83 -7.56 -2.96 -23.98
CA ALA A 83 -6.44 -3.06 -24.91
C ALA A 83 -6.79 -3.93 -26.13
N PRO A 84 -7.64 -3.45 -27.07
CA PRO A 84 -8.15 -4.27 -28.16
C PRO A 84 -7.10 -4.69 -29.19
N ASN A 85 -6.11 -3.83 -29.48
CA ASN A 85 -5.06 -4.15 -30.47
C ASN A 85 -4.14 -5.25 -29.96
N LEU A 86 -3.63 -5.10 -28.74
CA LEU A 86 -2.85 -6.14 -28.06
C LEU A 86 -3.69 -7.41 -27.82
N GLY A 87 -4.98 -7.24 -27.50
CA GLY A 87 -5.90 -8.36 -27.38
C GLY A 87 -5.99 -9.18 -28.67
N ARG A 88 -6.13 -8.54 -29.85
CA ARG A 88 -6.12 -9.27 -31.13
C ARG A 88 -4.82 -10.02 -31.37
N GLU A 89 -3.68 -9.38 -31.12
CA GLU A 89 -2.36 -10.00 -31.29
C GLU A 89 -2.20 -11.27 -30.43
N LEU A 90 -2.74 -11.24 -29.21
CA LEU A 90 -2.64 -12.34 -28.25
C LEU A 90 -3.81 -13.34 -28.33
N GLY A 91 -4.77 -13.17 -29.25
CA GLY A 91 -5.97 -14.02 -29.32
C GLY A 91 -6.97 -13.83 -28.16
N LEU A 92 -6.93 -12.68 -27.48
CA LEU A 92 -7.75 -12.34 -26.32
C LEU A 92 -8.85 -11.33 -26.66
N SER A 93 -10.12 -11.70 -26.42
CA SER A 93 -11.29 -10.84 -26.69
C SER A 93 -11.55 -9.79 -25.60
N ARG A 94 -11.01 -10.00 -24.38
CA ARG A 94 -11.25 -9.17 -23.19
C ARG A 94 -9.94 -8.88 -22.43
N LEU A 95 -9.00 -8.22 -23.10
CA LEU A 95 -7.77 -7.75 -22.47
C LEU A 95 -7.93 -6.33 -21.90
N TYR A 96 -7.50 -6.14 -20.66
CA TYR A 96 -7.47 -4.85 -19.97
C TYR A 96 -6.11 -4.63 -19.30
N VAL A 97 -5.68 -3.37 -19.21
CA VAL A 97 -4.46 -2.93 -18.54
C VAL A 97 -4.85 -2.05 -17.35
N LYS A 98 -4.49 -2.49 -16.14
CA LYS A 98 -4.62 -1.67 -14.93
C LYS A 98 -3.39 -0.74 -14.85
N ASN A 99 -3.57 0.52 -15.20
CA ASN A 99 -2.46 1.45 -15.34
C ASN A 99 -2.10 2.11 -14.00
N ASP A 100 -1.36 1.42 -13.14
CA ASP A 100 -0.86 1.99 -11.89
C ASP A 100 0.38 2.91 -12.06
N CYS A 101 0.87 3.07 -13.30
CA CYS A 101 1.96 4.00 -13.59
C CYS A 101 1.51 5.47 -13.52
N VAL A 102 0.21 5.76 -13.37
CA VAL A 102 -0.33 7.14 -13.23
C VAL A 102 -0.74 7.48 -11.79
N ASN A 103 -0.29 6.70 -10.81
CA ASN A 103 -0.34 7.15 -9.41
C ASN A 103 0.52 8.43 -9.24
N PRO A 104 0.36 9.19 -8.14
CA PRO A 104 1.04 10.48 -7.95
C PRO A 104 2.58 10.45 -8.09
N THR A 105 3.26 9.37 -7.67
CA THR A 105 4.72 9.19 -7.89
C THR A 105 5.06 8.35 -9.11
N TRP A 106 4.09 8.18 -10.02
CA TRP A 106 4.19 7.38 -11.24
C TRP A 106 4.45 5.89 -10.99
N SER A 107 4.05 5.38 -9.81
CA SER A 107 4.28 4.00 -9.44
C SER A 107 3.16 3.40 -8.59
N PHE A 108 2.92 2.10 -8.78
CA PHE A 108 2.06 1.31 -7.90
C PHE A 108 2.53 1.31 -6.44
N LYS A 109 3.80 1.66 -6.17
CA LYS A 109 4.38 1.74 -4.82
C LYS A 109 3.62 2.69 -3.90
N ASP A 110 2.94 3.70 -4.46
CA ASP A 110 2.09 4.60 -3.69
C ASP A 110 1.03 3.86 -2.86
N ARG A 111 0.51 2.73 -3.36
CA ARG A 111 -0.50 1.96 -2.62
C ARG A 111 0.02 1.46 -1.28
N VAL A 112 1.19 0.81 -1.30
CA VAL A 112 1.76 0.21 -0.10
C VAL A 112 2.31 1.27 0.84
N VAL A 113 2.89 2.34 0.30
CA VAL A 113 3.45 3.43 1.13
C VAL A 113 2.34 4.27 1.76
N SER A 114 1.19 4.48 1.10
CA SER A 114 0.05 5.19 1.71
C SER A 114 -0.47 4.45 2.94
N VAL A 115 -0.57 3.12 2.90
CA VAL A 115 -0.94 2.31 4.07
C VAL A 115 0.16 2.35 5.13
N ALA A 116 1.41 2.07 4.75
CA ALA A 116 2.53 2.01 5.70
C ALA A 116 2.76 3.33 6.43
N SER A 117 2.66 4.47 5.74
CA SER A 117 2.81 5.80 6.33
C SER A 117 1.64 6.17 7.24
N SER A 118 0.42 5.74 6.92
CA SER A 118 -0.74 5.90 7.81
C SER A 118 -0.60 5.06 9.09
N VAL A 119 -0.12 3.81 8.97
CA VAL A 119 0.19 2.96 10.12
C VAL A 119 1.31 3.59 10.96
N ALA A 120 2.39 4.06 10.34
CA ALA A 120 3.50 4.71 11.03
C ALA A 120 3.04 5.95 11.82
N ARG A 121 2.12 6.74 11.27
CA ARG A 121 1.51 7.87 11.97
C ARG A 121 0.76 7.44 13.22
N ASN A 122 0.01 6.34 13.18
CA ASN A 122 -0.72 5.82 14.34
C ASN A 122 0.22 5.32 15.45
N PHE A 123 1.43 4.89 15.09
CA PHE A 123 2.49 4.56 16.05
C PHE A 123 3.36 5.77 16.42
N GLU A 124 2.94 6.99 16.06
CA GLU A 124 3.64 8.25 16.38
C GLU A 124 5.08 8.31 15.87
N PHE A 125 5.41 7.56 14.83
CA PHE A 125 6.73 7.64 14.20
C PHE A 125 6.91 8.97 13.47
N ASP A 126 8.10 9.52 13.57
CA ASP A 126 8.48 10.79 12.94
C ASP A 126 9.23 10.61 11.61
N THR A 127 9.58 9.38 11.24
CA THR A 127 10.49 9.08 10.14
C THR A 127 10.01 7.88 9.32
N LEU A 128 10.00 8.03 8.00
CA LEU A 128 9.88 6.93 7.04
C LEU A 128 11.24 6.68 6.37
N ALA A 129 11.70 5.44 6.39
CA ALA A 129 12.99 5.07 5.82
C ALA A 129 12.88 3.90 4.84
N CYS A 130 13.74 3.88 3.83
CA CYS A 130 13.90 2.71 2.95
C CYS A 130 15.31 2.63 2.36
N ALA A 131 15.74 1.42 2.01
CA ALA A 131 16.90 1.19 1.15
C ALA A 131 16.39 0.86 -0.26
N SER A 132 16.44 1.82 -1.18
CA SER A 132 15.85 1.68 -2.52
C SER A 132 16.41 2.71 -3.48
N THR A 133 16.63 2.30 -4.72
CA THR A 133 17.20 3.14 -5.80
C THR A 133 16.18 3.52 -6.88
N GLY A 134 14.90 3.63 -6.54
CA GLY A 134 13.84 3.83 -7.53
C GLY A 134 12.48 4.06 -6.89
N ASN A 135 11.40 3.66 -7.58
CA ASN A 135 10.00 3.96 -7.25
C ASN A 135 9.61 3.95 -5.76
N LEU A 136 10.10 2.99 -4.96
CA LEU A 136 9.79 2.96 -3.52
C LEU A 136 10.37 4.17 -2.79
N ALA A 137 11.58 4.62 -3.12
CA ALA A 137 12.20 5.80 -2.55
C ALA A 137 11.38 7.06 -2.83
N ASN A 138 10.96 7.25 -4.08
CA ASN A 138 10.13 8.39 -4.50
C ASN A 138 8.79 8.39 -3.77
N SER A 139 8.16 7.22 -3.67
CA SER A 139 6.89 7.05 -2.96
C SER A 139 7.03 7.33 -1.46
N VAL A 140 8.08 6.81 -0.81
CA VAL A 140 8.39 7.07 0.61
C VAL A 140 8.62 8.55 0.87
N ALA A 141 9.43 9.22 0.04
CA ALA A 141 9.69 10.64 0.16
C ALA A 141 8.42 11.48 0.02
N ALA A 142 7.58 11.19 -0.99
CA ALA A 142 6.33 11.91 -1.21
C ALA A 142 5.33 11.74 -0.06
N HIS A 143 5.16 10.52 0.45
CA HIS A 143 4.25 10.25 1.57
C HIS A 143 4.80 10.80 2.89
N ALA A 144 6.11 10.76 3.13
CA ALA A 144 6.72 11.38 4.30
C ALA A 144 6.47 12.90 4.30
N ALA A 145 6.66 13.56 3.16
CA ALA A 145 6.37 14.99 3.00
C ALA A 145 4.88 15.31 3.27
N ARG A 146 3.96 14.48 2.75
CA ARG A 146 2.52 14.60 3.05
C ARG A 146 2.22 14.38 4.53
N ALA A 147 2.94 13.47 5.17
CA ALA A 147 2.70 13.07 6.55
C ALA A 147 3.26 14.08 7.57
N GLY A 148 4.18 14.95 7.16
CA GLY A 148 4.99 15.78 8.07
C GLY A 148 6.12 15.01 8.74
N MET A 149 6.57 13.90 8.15
CA MET A 149 7.62 13.02 8.66
C MET A 149 8.94 13.25 7.92
N GLN A 150 10.06 12.89 8.55
CA GLN A 150 11.37 12.81 7.90
C GLN A 150 11.39 11.66 6.87
N ALA A 151 12.03 11.87 5.72
CA ALA A 151 12.33 10.81 4.76
C ALA A 151 13.82 10.46 4.81
N ARG A 152 14.15 9.17 5.02
CA ARG A 152 15.53 8.68 4.98
C ARG A 152 15.69 7.58 3.94
N VAL A 153 16.30 7.92 2.80
CA VAL A 153 16.53 6.97 1.70
C VAL A 153 17.99 6.59 1.65
N PHE A 154 18.28 5.30 1.77
CA PHE A 154 19.62 4.74 1.63
C PHE A 154 19.82 4.20 0.21
N ILE A 155 20.86 4.68 -0.47
CA ILE A 155 21.22 4.31 -1.85
C ILE A 155 22.72 3.98 -1.94
N PRO A 156 23.15 3.17 -2.92
CA PRO A 156 24.56 3.02 -3.27
C PRO A 156 25.19 4.37 -3.62
N ALA A 157 26.47 4.54 -3.28
CA ALA A 157 27.20 5.79 -3.52
C ALA A 157 27.40 6.11 -5.01
N ASP A 158 27.30 5.10 -5.87
CA ASP A 158 27.44 5.16 -7.32
C ASP A 158 26.09 5.21 -8.06
N LEU A 159 24.97 5.45 -7.35
CA LEU A 159 23.66 5.57 -7.99
C LEU A 159 23.62 6.75 -8.96
N GLU A 160 23.15 6.48 -10.18
CA GLU A 160 22.91 7.50 -11.19
C GLU A 160 21.98 8.61 -10.69
N ARG A 161 22.40 9.87 -10.86
CA ARG A 161 21.66 11.05 -10.37
C ARG A 161 20.23 11.15 -10.89
N GLY A 162 19.94 10.63 -12.09
CA GLY A 162 18.59 10.65 -12.66
C GLY A 162 17.58 9.74 -11.94
N LYS A 163 18.03 8.91 -10.99
CA LYS A 163 17.19 8.01 -10.21
C LYS A 163 16.86 8.54 -8.80
N ILE A 164 17.38 9.71 -8.45
CA ILE A 164 17.09 10.45 -7.20
C ILE A 164 16.11 11.58 -7.54
#